data_AF-A0A399ZE44-F1
#
_entry.id   AF-A0A399ZE44-F1
#
_cell.length_a   1.000
_cell.length_b   1.000
_cell.length_c   1.000
_cell.angle_alpha   90.00
_cell.angle_beta   90.00
_cell.angle_gamma   90.00
#
_symmetry.space_group_name_H-M   'P 1'
#
loop_
_entity.id
_entity.type
_entity.pdbx_description
1 polymer ?
#
loop_
_entity_poly.entity_id
_entity_poly.type
_entity_poly.pdbx_seq_one_letter_code
_entity_poly.pdbx_strand_id
1 'polypeptide(L)'
;IACDTHPGYLSTRWAEEHAGKRTLVKVQHHHAHVASVMAENGVGGSRPVIGFSFDGTGYGSDGAIWGGEVLVANYWGFRRAAHLKYFPLPGGDAAIRRPYRTALAALWAAGVAWEEELSPVAVSTAEERGIIRRQLETGLNTVPTSSMGRLFDAVAALAGVRQVVTYEAQAAIEFEALMDNAETTAYHFDWQPGAGEFDAAPLLHAVVGDVLAGIPAPVVAARFHNAVADLILHISRWLRKQEGLNQVALSGGVFQNVTLLQQTLHRLYAAGFDVLTHRLVPPNDGGLALGQAVVGSCCAAQST
;
A
#
# COMPACT_ATOMS: atom_id res chain seq x y z
N ILE A 1 -26.46 -6.98 -5.07
CA ILE A 1 -25.34 -6.43 -5.86
C ILE A 1 -24.28 -6.00 -4.86
N ALA A 2 -23.01 -6.32 -5.09
CA ALA A 2 -21.92 -5.82 -4.28
C ALA A 2 -21.07 -4.82 -5.09
N CYS A 3 -20.58 -3.76 -4.46
CA CYS A 3 -19.72 -2.77 -5.11
C CYS A 3 -18.76 -2.13 -4.10
N ASP A 4 -17.79 -1.36 -4.59
CA ASP A 4 -16.84 -0.64 -3.74
C ASP A 4 -17.53 0.47 -2.93
N THR A 5 -16.97 0.78 -1.76
CA THR A 5 -17.35 1.94 -0.96
C THR A 5 -17.09 3.30 -1.63
N HIS A 6 -16.20 3.38 -2.63
CA HIS A 6 -15.84 4.63 -3.29
C HIS A 6 -17.06 5.26 -4.01
N PRO A 7 -17.53 6.46 -3.62
CA PRO A 7 -18.74 7.05 -4.18
C PRO A 7 -18.56 7.55 -5.63
N GLY A 8 -17.35 7.98 -5.99
CA GLY A 8 -17.03 8.46 -7.33
C GLY A 8 -16.85 7.40 -8.43
N TYR A 9 -16.77 6.11 -8.09
CA TYR A 9 -16.53 5.06 -9.09
C TYR A 9 -17.74 4.89 -10.03
N LEU A 10 -17.45 4.68 -11.32
CA LEU A 10 -18.49 4.38 -12.32
C LEU A 10 -19.23 3.07 -11.98
N SER A 11 -18.51 2.06 -11.49
CA SER A 11 -19.08 0.79 -11.05
C SER A 11 -20.01 0.95 -9.84
N THR A 12 -19.66 1.81 -8.88
CA THR A 12 -20.52 2.12 -7.73
C THR A 12 -21.80 2.82 -8.16
N ARG A 13 -21.70 3.86 -9.01
CA ARG A 13 -22.87 4.54 -9.56
C ARG A 13 -23.77 3.58 -10.33
N TRP A 14 -23.18 2.73 -11.18
CA TRP A 14 -23.93 1.71 -11.90
C TRP A 14 -24.66 0.77 -10.94
N ALA A 15 -24.01 0.29 -9.88
CA ALA A 15 -24.61 -0.61 -8.90
C ALA A 15 -25.77 0.06 -8.13
N GLU A 16 -25.64 1.34 -7.78
CA GLU A 16 -26.68 2.13 -7.12
C GLU A 16 -27.91 2.33 -8.03
N GLU A 17 -27.70 2.64 -9.30
CA GLU A 17 -28.76 2.81 -10.29
C GLU A 17 -29.48 1.50 -10.64
N HIS A 18 -28.79 0.35 -10.57
CA HIS A 18 -29.29 -0.94 -11.07
C HIS A 18 -29.65 -1.95 -9.97
N ALA A 19 -29.47 -1.62 -8.69
CA ALA A 19 -29.85 -2.49 -7.58
C ALA A 19 -31.35 -2.82 -7.59
N GLY A 20 -32.20 -1.83 -7.88
CA GLY A 20 -33.65 -1.99 -7.84
C GLY A 20 -34.10 -2.48 -6.47
N LYS A 21 -34.77 -3.65 -6.42
CA LYS A 21 -35.20 -4.30 -5.15
C LYS A 21 -34.12 -5.20 -4.52
N ARG A 22 -32.98 -5.40 -5.18
CA ARG A 22 -31.91 -6.27 -4.67
C ARG A 22 -31.12 -5.54 -3.60
N THR A 23 -30.71 -6.23 -2.55
CA THR A 23 -29.79 -5.67 -1.54
C THR A 23 -28.50 -5.20 -2.20
N LEU A 24 -28.13 -3.95 -1.95
CA LEU A 24 -26.85 -3.36 -2.34
C LEU A 24 -25.90 -3.44 -1.15
N VAL A 25 -24.77 -4.13 -1.30
CA VAL A 25 -23.75 -4.26 -0.27
C VAL A 25 -22.51 -3.49 -0.71
N LYS A 26 -22.14 -2.45 0.03
CA LYS A 26 -20.87 -1.74 -0.17
C LYS A 26 -19.77 -2.48 0.59
N VAL A 27 -18.73 -2.88 -0.12
CA VAL A 27 -17.59 -3.62 0.43
C VAL A 27 -16.37 -2.72 0.38
N GLN A 28 -15.66 -2.62 1.50
CA GLN A 28 -14.44 -1.81 1.57
C GLN A 28 -13.35 -2.42 0.68
N HIS A 29 -12.66 -1.57 -0.07
CA HIS A 29 -11.69 -1.95 -1.10
C HIS A 29 -10.61 -2.94 -0.61
N HIS A 30 -9.93 -2.63 0.48
CA HIS A 30 -8.83 -3.43 1.03
C HIS A 30 -9.34 -4.73 1.68
N HIS A 31 -10.54 -4.70 2.26
CA HIS A 31 -11.23 -5.89 2.72
C HIS A 31 -11.58 -6.81 1.56
N ALA A 32 -12.05 -6.27 0.43
CA ALA A 32 -12.28 -7.05 -0.79
C ALA A 32 -10.99 -7.68 -1.33
N HIS A 33 -9.86 -6.98 -1.30
CA HIS A 33 -8.55 -7.55 -1.65
C HIS A 33 -8.19 -8.76 -0.78
N VAL A 34 -8.34 -8.66 0.54
CA VAL A 34 -8.07 -9.78 1.46
C VAL A 34 -9.09 -10.92 1.27
N ALA A 35 -10.37 -10.59 1.10
CA ALA A 35 -11.41 -11.59 0.85
C ALA A 35 -11.21 -12.33 -0.47
N SER A 36 -10.68 -11.66 -1.51
CA SER A 36 -10.40 -12.26 -2.81
C SER A 36 -9.35 -13.36 -2.72
N VAL A 37 -8.18 -13.07 -2.09
CA VAL A 37 -7.12 -14.09 -1.91
C VAL A 37 -7.56 -15.24 -1.00
N MET A 38 -8.34 -14.94 0.04
CA MET A 38 -8.95 -15.97 0.88
C MET A 38 -9.87 -16.89 0.08
N ALA A 39 -10.72 -16.33 -0.79
CA ALA A 39 -11.70 -17.08 -1.59
C ALA A 39 -11.01 -17.99 -2.60
N GLU A 40 -9.98 -17.48 -3.28
CA GLU A 40 -9.21 -18.30 -4.22
C GLU A 40 -8.53 -19.50 -3.53
N ASN A 41 -8.04 -19.30 -2.31
CA ASN A 41 -7.36 -20.33 -1.52
C ASN A 41 -8.33 -21.23 -0.71
N GLY A 42 -9.65 -21.10 -0.91
CA GLY A 42 -10.65 -21.96 -0.27
C GLY A 42 -10.74 -21.79 1.26
N VAL A 43 -10.38 -20.63 1.80
CA VAL A 43 -10.45 -20.35 3.24
C VAL A 43 -11.91 -20.22 3.68
N GLY A 44 -12.27 -20.87 4.79
CA GLY A 44 -13.62 -20.79 5.37
C GLY A 44 -13.95 -19.39 5.87
N GLY A 45 -15.20 -18.95 5.65
CA GLY A 45 -15.57 -17.54 5.81
C GLY A 45 -15.61 -16.95 7.22
N SER A 46 -15.56 -17.77 8.27
CA SER A 46 -15.56 -17.31 9.67
C SER A 46 -14.15 -17.12 10.26
N ARG A 47 -13.14 -17.80 9.71
CA ARG A 47 -11.79 -17.79 10.27
C ARG A 47 -11.07 -16.49 9.85
N PRO A 48 -10.67 -15.63 10.80
CA PRO A 48 -9.90 -14.45 10.48
C PRO A 48 -8.49 -14.80 10.03
N VAL A 49 -7.93 -13.98 9.14
CA VAL A 49 -6.54 -14.01 8.67
C VAL A 49 -5.87 -12.67 8.91
N ILE A 50 -4.55 -12.65 8.92
CA ILE A 50 -3.76 -11.42 8.87
C ILE A 50 -3.63 -11.02 7.40
N GLY A 51 -4.34 -9.98 6.98
CA GLY A 51 -4.32 -9.50 5.60
C GLY A 51 -3.43 -8.26 5.43
N PHE A 52 -2.41 -8.35 4.58
CA PHE A 52 -1.69 -7.18 4.07
C PHE A 52 -2.32 -6.81 2.72
N SER A 53 -2.96 -5.65 2.69
CA SER A 53 -3.57 -5.09 1.48
C SER A 53 -2.76 -3.87 1.06
N PHE A 54 -1.71 -4.10 0.28
CA PHE A 54 -0.78 -3.05 -0.16
C PHE A 54 -1.05 -2.69 -1.62
N ASP A 55 -1.42 -1.43 -1.86
CA ASP A 55 -1.90 -0.94 -3.15
C ASP A 55 -1.50 0.51 -3.41
N GLY A 56 -1.79 1.01 -4.61
CA GLY A 56 -1.61 2.40 -5.01
C GLY A 56 -2.69 3.33 -4.46
N THR A 57 -3.96 2.99 -4.62
CA THR A 57 -5.08 3.85 -4.24
C THR A 57 -6.32 3.02 -3.95
N GLY A 58 -6.85 3.11 -2.73
CA GLY A 58 -8.21 2.65 -2.45
C GLY A 58 -8.93 3.59 -1.49
N TYR A 59 -10.26 3.66 -1.61
CA TYR A 59 -11.05 4.57 -0.80
C TYR A 59 -11.08 4.14 0.66
N GLY A 60 -10.53 4.98 1.54
CA GLY A 60 -10.56 4.80 2.98
C GLY A 60 -11.94 5.09 3.57
N SER A 61 -12.30 4.39 4.64
CA SER A 61 -13.56 4.66 5.36
C SER A 61 -13.59 6.02 6.06
N ASP A 62 -12.43 6.66 6.20
CA ASP A 62 -12.21 7.99 6.76
C ASP A 62 -12.03 9.08 5.67
N GLY A 63 -12.23 8.74 4.40
CA GLY A 63 -12.05 9.64 3.27
C GLY A 63 -10.59 9.85 2.85
N ALA A 64 -9.63 9.19 3.50
CA ALA A 64 -8.24 9.14 3.07
C ALA A 64 -8.03 8.16 1.91
N ILE A 65 -6.87 8.25 1.26
CA ILE A 65 -6.42 7.24 0.29
C ILE A 65 -5.66 6.16 1.04
N TRP A 66 -6.26 4.97 1.14
CA TRP A 66 -5.61 3.79 1.71
C TRP A 66 -4.76 3.07 0.66
N GLY A 67 -3.85 2.22 1.13
CA GLY A 67 -3.00 1.38 0.27
C GLY A 67 -1.81 0.76 0.99
N GLY A 68 -1.75 0.83 2.31
CA GLY A 68 -0.67 0.29 3.14
C GLY A 68 -1.24 -0.35 4.39
N GLU A 69 -2.29 -1.15 4.20
CA GLU A 69 -3.19 -1.58 5.26
C GLU A 69 -2.86 -2.98 5.77
N VAL A 70 -2.87 -3.14 7.09
CA VAL A 70 -2.85 -4.44 7.75
C VAL A 70 -4.20 -4.65 8.41
N LEU A 71 -4.91 -5.68 7.97
CA LEU A 71 -6.25 -6.02 8.43
C LEU A 71 -6.21 -7.36 9.18
N VAL A 72 -7.04 -7.49 10.21
CA VAL A 72 -7.51 -8.81 10.67
C VAL A 72 -8.92 -8.98 10.12
N ALA A 73 -9.09 -9.88 9.17
CA ALA A 73 -10.32 -9.95 8.36
C ALA A 73 -10.80 -11.39 8.12
N ASN A 74 -12.12 -11.53 8.01
CA ASN A 74 -12.79 -12.70 7.45
C ASN A 74 -13.84 -12.21 6.42
N TYR A 75 -14.76 -13.04 5.93
CA TYR A 75 -15.76 -12.55 4.94
C TYR A 75 -16.86 -11.67 5.55
N TRP A 76 -17.02 -11.65 6.87
CA TRP A 76 -18.07 -10.91 7.57
C TRP A 76 -17.66 -9.49 7.93
N GLY A 77 -16.35 -9.24 8.02
CA GLY A 77 -15.83 -7.93 8.34
C GLY A 77 -14.32 -7.95 8.56
N PHE A 78 -13.81 -6.79 8.96
CA PHE A 78 -12.39 -6.60 9.21
C PHE A 78 -12.19 -5.61 10.35
N ARG A 79 -11.01 -5.71 10.98
CA ARG A 79 -10.45 -4.67 11.85
C ARG A 79 -9.13 -4.21 11.24
N ARG A 80 -8.98 -2.89 11.06
CA ARG A 80 -7.70 -2.27 10.68
C ARG A 80 -6.74 -2.40 11.87
N ALA A 81 -5.74 -3.27 11.75
CA ALA A 81 -4.82 -3.59 12.83
C ALA A 81 -3.60 -2.65 12.85
N ALA A 82 -3.10 -2.28 11.68
CA ALA A 82 -2.07 -1.27 11.49
C ALA A 82 -2.18 -0.67 10.08
N HIS A 83 -1.58 0.49 9.86
CA HIS A 83 -1.43 1.06 8.52
C HIS A 83 -0.18 1.92 8.39
N LEU A 84 0.25 2.23 7.16
CA LEU A 84 1.28 3.23 6.94
C LEU A 84 0.79 4.57 7.49
N LYS A 85 1.60 5.23 8.32
CA LYS A 85 1.29 6.56 8.83
C LYS A 85 0.96 7.50 7.69
N TYR A 86 -0.13 8.26 7.86
CA TYR A 86 -0.59 9.14 6.80
C TYR A 86 0.44 10.21 6.46
N PHE A 87 0.67 10.39 5.17
CA PHE A 87 1.38 11.54 4.63
C PHE A 87 0.50 12.27 3.60
N PRO A 88 0.69 13.59 3.43
CA PRO A 88 -0.08 14.38 2.49
C PRO A 88 0.24 14.02 1.03
N LEU A 89 -0.77 13.90 0.17
CA LEU A 89 -0.62 13.75 -1.27
C LEU A 89 -1.11 15.03 -2.00
N PRO A 90 -0.21 15.94 -2.40
CA PRO A 90 -0.59 17.23 -2.98
C PRO A 90 -0.92 17.13 -4.47
N GLY A 91 -2.14 17.51 -4.85
CA GLY A 91 -2.59 17.62 -6.24
C GLY A 91 -3.30 16.38 -6.81
N GLY A 92 -3.77 15.46 -5.95
CA GLY A 92 -4.60 14.31 -6.37
C GLY A 92 -3.98 13.50 -7.50
N ASP A 93 -4.74 13.25 -8.57
CA ASP A 93 -4.31 12.49 -9.75
C ASP A 93 -3.01 13.01 -10.39
N ALA A 94 -2.72 14.30 -10.28
CA ALA A 94 -1.48 14.87 -10.81
C ALA A 94 -0.23 14.34 -10.08
N ALA A 95 -0.35 13.95 -8.80
CA ALA A 95 0.74 13.34 -8.03
C ALA A 95 1.06 11.91 -8.52
N ILE A 96 0.06 11.19 -9.03
CA ILE A 96 0.24 9.83 -9.58
C ILE A 96 1.16 9.88 -10.81
N ARG A 97 1.01 10.90 -11.67
CA ARG A 97 1.84 11.07 -12.88
C ARG A 97 3.24 11.62 -12.60
N ARG A 98 3.47 12.16 -11.40
CA ARG A 98 4.68 12.90 -11.04
C ARG A 98 5.23 12.40 -9.69
N PRO A 99 5.83 11.20 -9.62
CA PRO A 99 6.47 10.67 -8.41
C PRO A 99 7.34 11.66 -7.63
N TYR A 100 8.02 12.60 -8.30
CA TYR A 100 8.80 13.64 -7.62
C TYR A 100 7.96 14.46 -6.63
N ARG A 101 6.68 14.74 -6.93
CA ARG A 101 5.76 15.46 -6.02
C ARG A 101 5.46 14.65 -4.79
N THR A 102 5.24 13.34 -4.95
CA THR A 102 5.02 12.39 -3.86
C THR A 102 6.25 12.28 -2.98
N ALA A 103 7.45 12.22 -3.57
CA ALA A 103 8.71 12.23 -2.84
C ALA A 103 8.88 13.50 -2.00
N LEU A 104 8.70 14.68 -2.59
CA LEU A 104 8.79 15.96 -1.86
C LEU A 104 7.80 16.04 -0.69
N ALA A 105 6.57 15.53 -0.88
CA ALA A 105 5.56 15.48 0.17
C ALA A 105 5.90 14.49 1.29
N ALA A 106 6.42 13.32 0.94
CA ALA A 106 6.89 12.32 1.90
C ALA A 106 8.09 12.83 2.72
N LEU A 107 9.07 13.50 2.08
CA LEU A 107 10.18 14.14 2.78
C LEU A 107 9.71 15.21 3.75
N TRP A 108 8.77 16.08 3.32
CA TRP A 108 8.20 17.11 4.18
C TRP A 108 7.52 16.51 5.42
N ALA A 109 6.72 15.44 5.23
CA ALA A 109 6.05 14.75 6.32
C ALA A 109 7.03 14.05 7.28
N ALA A 110 8.16 13.57 6.77
CA ALA A 110 9.24 12.96 7.55
C ALA A 110 10.19 13.99 8.22
N GLY A 111 9.96 15.30 8.00
CA GLY A 111 10.85 16.35 8.50
C GLY A 111 12.24 16.34 7.85
N VAL A 112 12.35 15.81 6.63
CA VAL A 112 13.60 15.76 5.85
C VAL A 112 13.67 16.99 4.94
N ALA A 113 14.83 17.66 4.93
CA ALA A 113 15.05 18.82 4.09
C ALA A 113 15.04 18.46 2.59
N TRP A 114 14.65 19.42 1.75
CA TRP A 114 14.71 19.30 0.29
C TRP A 114 16.09 19.76 -0.19
N GLU A 115 17.09 18.87 -0.09
CA GLU A 115 18.45 19.12 -0.57
C GLU A 115 18.49 19.19 -2.11
N GLU A 116 19.29 20.11 -2.68
CA GLU A 116 19.27 20.38 -4.13
C GLU A 116 19.81 19.20 -4.96
N GLU A 117 20.66 18.37 -4.37
CA GLU A 117 21.23 17.17 -4.97
C GLU A 117 20.21 16.03 -5.13
N LEU A 118 19.07 16.09 -4.44
CA LEU A 118 18.02 15.08 -4.58
C LEU A 118 17.30 15.25 -5.91
N SER A 119 17.22 14.16 -6.68
CA SER A 119 16.58 14.16 -8.01
C SER A 119 15.18 14.81 -8.03
N PRO A 120 14.27 14.56 -7.07
CA PRO A 120 12.97 15.23 -7.03
C PRO A 120 13.04 16.77 -6.89
N VAL A 121 14.06 17.26 -6.20
CA VAL A 121 14.30 18.70 -6.02
C VAL A 121 14.91 19.29 -7.29
N ALA A 122 15.90 18.62 -7.88
CA ALA A 122 16.59 19.06 -9.08
C ALA A 122 15.68 19.16 -10.32
N VAL A 123 14.71 18.26 -10.47
CA VAL A 123 13.78 18.28 -11.63
C VAL A 123 12.60 19.23 -11.48
N SER A 124 12.33 19.72 -10.27
CA SER A 124 11.24 20.66 -10.02
C SER A 124 11.75 22.10 -10.08
N THR A 125 10.92 23.04 -10.52
CA THR A 125 11.30 24.47 -10.47
C THR A 125 11.10 25.02 -9.06
N ALA A 126 11.78 26.13 -8.72
CA ALA A 126 11.59 26.80 -7.44
C ALA A 126 10.12 27.23 -7.22
N GLU A 127 9.42 27.62 -8.30
CA GLU A 127 7.99 27.94 -8.28
C GLU A 127 7.15 26.70 -7.96
N GLU A 128 7.38 25.58 -8.65
CA GLU A 128 6.66 24.32 -8.36
C GLU A 128 6.89 23.86 -6.92
N ARG A 129 8.12 23.95 -6.41
CA ARG A 129 8.44 23.64 -5.01
C ARG A 129 7.72 24.57 -4.03
N GLY A 130 7.64 25.86 -4.34
CA GLY A 130 6.89 26.84 -3.56
C GLY A 130 5.39 26.51 -3.49
N ILE A 131 4.81 26.11 -4.63
CA ILE A 131 3.41 25.67 -4.69
C ILE A 131 3.21 24.41 -3.84
N ILE A 132 4.04 23.38 -4.01
CA ILE A 132 3.94 22.13 -3.24
C ILE A 132 4.04 22.44 -1.74
N ARG A 133 5.04 23.22 -1.33
CA ARG A 133 5.21 23.61 0.08
C ARG A 133 3.96 24.28 0.63
N ARG A 134 3.37 25.22 -0.11
CA ARG A 134 2.13 25.89 0.31
C ARG A 134 0.94 24.93 0.40
N GLN A 135 0.81 23.97 -0.52
CA GLN A 135 -0.23 22.93 -0.46
C GLN A 135 -0.07 22.05 0.80
N LEU A 136 1.16 21.74 1.18
CA LEU A 136 1.48 20.93 2.36
C LEU A 136 1.21 21.70 3.66
N GLU A 137 1.63 22.96 3.74
CA GLU A 137 1.44 23.82 4.93
C GLU A 137 -0.03 24.19 5.16
N THR A 138 -0.79 24.40 4.09
CA THR A 138 -2.20 24.85 4.19
C THR A 138 -3.23 23.72 4.07
N GLY A 139 -2.81 22.52 3.67
CA GLY A 139 -3.72 21.42 3.34
C GLY A 139 -4.52 21.62 2.05
N LEU A 140 -4.26 22.67 1.26
CA LEU A 140 -5.02 22.99 0.06
C LEU A 140 -4.78 21.96 -1.05
N ASN A 141 -5.86 21.32 -1.53
CA ASN A 141 -5.82 20.26 -2.56
C ASN A 141 -4.87 19.12 -2.19
N THR A 142 -4.86 18.76 -0.90
CA THR A 142 -4.04 17.71 -0.33
C THR A 142 -4.96 16.67 0.31
N VAL A 143 -4.74 15.39 -0.02
CA VAL A 143 -5.49 14.28 0.57
C VAL A 143 -4.52 13.42 1.39
N PRO A 144 -4.84 13.05 2.64
CA PRO A 144 -3.99 12.13 3.40
C PRO A 144 -3.96 10.76 2.72
N THR A 145 -2.78 10.14 2.66
CA THR A 145 -2.62 8.80 2.10
C THR A 145 -1.72 7.91 2.96
N SER A 146 -2.13 6.65 3.10
CA SER A 146 -1.36 5.55 3.69
C SER A 146 -0.88 4.59 2.59
N SER A 147 -0.81 5.05 1.34
CA SER A 147 -0.51 4.19 0.20
C SER A 147 0.94 3.69 0.18
N MET A 148 1.10 2.37 0.20
CA MET A 148 2.38 1.73 -0.02
C MET A 148 2.86 1.96 -1.46
N GLY A 149 1.97 1.90 -2.46
CA GLY A 149 2.34 2.20 -3.84
C GLY A 149 2.90 3.62 -4.03
N ARG A 150 2.33 4.62 -3.34
CA ARG A 150 2.86 5.99 -3.33
C ARG A 150 4.19 6.11 -2.60
N LEU A 151 4.42 5.32 -1.54
CA LEU A 151 5.73 5.23 -0.89
C LEU A 151 6.78 4.61 -1.83
N PHE A 152 6.44 3.56 -2.57
CA PHE A 152 7.30 3.00 -3.63
C PHE A 152 7.64 4.05 -4.69
N ASP A 153 6.66 4.80 -5.20
CA ASP A 153 6.89 5.89 -6.16
C ASP A 153 7.84 6.97 -5.59
N ALA A 154 7.65 7.35 -4.32
CA ALA A 154 8.48 8.33 -3.63
C ALA A 154 9.94 7.86 -3.52
N VAL A 155 10.17 6.63 -3.04
CA VAL A 155 11.53 6.09 -2.87
C VAL A 155 12.21 5.84 -4.21
N ALA A 156 11.48 5.37 -5.22
CA ALA A 156 12.00 5.24 -6.59
C ALA A 156 12.44 6.61 -7.17
N ALA A 157 11.65 7.66 -6.93
CA ALA A 157 12.02 9.02 -7.34
C ALA A 157 13.24 9.55 -6.55
N LEU A 158 13.34 9.29 -5.24
CA LEU A 158 14.52 9.66 -4.44
C LEU A 158 15.79 8.96 -4.93
N ALA A 159 15.69 7.66 -5.26
CA ALA A 159 16.78 6.88 -5.83
C ALA A 159 17.14 7.26 -7.28
N GLY A 160 16.48 8.28 -7.86
CA GLY A 160 16.78 8.79 -9.20
C GLY A 160 16.21 7.96 -10.35
N VAL A 161 15.34 6.99 -10.08
CA VAL A 161 14.82 6.05 -11.10
C VAL A 161 13.83 6.73 -12.04
N ARG A 162 12.77 7.33 -11.49
CA ARG A 162 11.70 7.91 -12.31
C ARG A 162 11.02 9.07 -11.59
N GLN A 163 10.96 10.22 -12.26
CA GLN A 163 10.33 11.43 -11.73
C GLN A 163 8.92 11.68 -12.29
N VAL A 164 8.67 11.24 -13.53
CA VAL A 164 7.40 11.39 -14.26
C VAL A 164 7.06 10.07 -14.94
N VAL A 165 5.80 9.64 -14.86
CA VAL A 165 5.35 8.32 -15.34
C VAL A 165 4.28 8.41 -16.43
N THR A 166 4.33 7.48 -17.39
CA THR A 166 3.41 7.37 -18.54
C THR A 166 2.35 6.29 -18.34
N TYR A 167 2.51 5.42 -17.35
CA TYR A 167 1.50 4.44 -16.93
C TYR A 167 1.56 4.21 -15.42
N GLU A 168 0.53 3.54 -14.88
CA GLU A 168 0.42 3.26 -13.45
C GLU A 168 1.56 2.35 -12.96
N ALA A 169 2.07 2.66 -11.75
CA ALA A 169 3.16 1.91 -11.09
C ALA A 169 4.50 1.85 -11.85
N GLN A 170 4.69 2.61 -12.93
CA GLN A 170 5.94 2.58 -13.71
C GLN A 170 7.19 2.78 -12.85
N ALA A 171 7.19 3.75 -11.92
CA ALA A 171 8.35 4.02 -11.08
C ALA A 171 8.65 2.82 -10.15
N ALA A 172 7.61 2.22 -9.55
CA ALA A 172 7.74 1.02 -8.73
C ALA A 172 8.24 -0.19 -9.52
N ILE A 173 7.75 -0.41 -10.75
CA ILE A 173 8.17 -1.51 -11.64
C ILE A 173 9.63 -1.37 -12.05
N GLU A 174 10.04 -0.17 -12.47
CA GLU A 174 11.43 0.09 -12.83
C GLU A 174 12.36 -0.01 -11.61
N PHE A 175 11.88 0.38 -10.42
CA PHE A 175 12.64 0.27 -9.19
C PHE A 175 12.85 -1.18 -8.75
N GLU A 176 11.84 -2.04 -8.91
CA GLU A 176 11.97 -3.49 -8.71
C GLU A 176 13.02 -4.08 -9.67
N ALA A 177 12.97 -3.72 -10.95
CA ALA A 177 13.86 -4.27 -11.96
C ALA A 177 15.35 -3.95 -11.73
N LEU A 178 15.65 -2.91 -10.95
CA LEU A 178 17.01 -2.50 -10.61
C LEU A 178 17.59 -3.23 -9.40
N MET A 179 16.80 -4.01 -8.66
CA MET A 179 17.17 -4.45 -7.33
C MET A 179 18.46 -5.32 -7.31
N ASP A 180 19.39 -4.99 -6.40
CA ASP A 180 20.59 -5.81 -6.17
C ASP A 180 20.26 -7.01 -5.27
N ASN A 181 20.25 -8.21 -5.85
CA ASN A 181 19.96 -9.44 -5.12
C ASN A 181 21.03 -9.85 -4.10
N ALA A 182 22.23 -9.27 -4.15
CA ALA A 182 23.30 -9.56 -3.18
C ALA A 182 23.20 -8.71 -1.91
N GLU A 183 22.45 -7.60 -1.93
CA GLU A 183 22.27 -6.73 -0.78
C GLU A 183 21.22 -7.30 0.19
N THR A 184 21.68 -7.64 1.39
CA THR A 184 20.87 -8.28 2.43
C THR A 184 20.42 -7.34 3.54
N THR A 185 20.98 -6.12 3.59
CA THR A 185 20.58 -5.12 4.59
C THR A 185 19.21 -4.53 4.26
N ALA A 186 18.60 -3.91 5.27
CA ALA A 186 17.28 -3.33 5.17
C ALA A 186 17.27 -1.93 5.79
N TYR A 187 16.43 -1.05 5.27
CA TYR A 187 15.98 0.10 6.04
C TYR A 187 14.95 -0.34 7.09
N HIS A 188 14.52 0.58 7.95
CA HIS A 188 13.55 0.28 8.99
C HIS A 188 12.42 1.30 9.04
N PHE A 189 11.20 0.79 9.15
CA PHE A 189 10.05 1.57 9.59
C PHE A 189 10.08 1.71 11.11
N ASP A 190 9.65 2.85 11.64
CA ASP A 190 9.36 2.95 13.07
C ASP A 190 7.97 2.36 13.32
N TRP A 191 7.94 1.24 14.02
CA TRP A 191 6.70 0.57 14.40
C TRP A 191 6.86 -0.11 15.75
N GLN A 192 5.87 0.10 16.61
CA GLN A 192 5.82 -0.53 17.93
C GLN A 192 4.65 -1.52 18.00
N PRO A 193 4.82 -2.64 18.73
CA PRO A 193 3.72 -3.57 19.03
C PRO A 193 2.45 -2.87 19.53
N GLY A 194 1.34 -3.01 18.81
CA GLY A 194 0.07 -2.36 19.15
C GLY A 194 -0.07 -0.92 18.71
N ALA A 195 0.97 -0.33 18.09
CA ALA A 195 0.81 0.91 17.35
C ALA A 195 -0.12 0.66 16.16
N GLY A 196 -1.17 1.48 16.03
CA GLY A 196 -2.08 1.45 14.89
C GLY A 196 -1.47 1.93 13.58
N GLU A 197 -0.23 2.44 13.62
CA GLU A 197 0.50 2.94 12.46
C GLU A 197 1.98 2.54 12.49
N PHE A 198 2.57 2.38 11.31
CA PHE A 198 4.02 2.28 11.10
C PHE A 198 4.51 3.50 10.30
N ASP A 199 5.61 4.11 10.74
CA ASP A 199 6.14 5.36 10.19
C ASP A 199 7.34 5.09 9.26
N ALA A 200 7.29 5.67 8.06
CA ALA A 200 8.37 5.58 7.06
C ALA A 200 9.45 6.66 7.26
N ALA A 201 9.31 7.60 8.20
CA ALA A 201 10.27 8.68 8.38
C ALA A 201 11.72 8.20 8.57
N PRO A 202 12.05 7.23 9.46
CA PRO A 202 13.44 6.76 9.61
C PRO A 202 13.99 6.15 8.32
N LEU A 203 13.16 5.43 7.58
CA LEU A 203 13.50 4.88 6.27
C LEU A 203 13.81 6.00 5.28
N LEU A 204 13.00 7.06 5.22
CA LEU A 204 13.22 8.18 4.31
C LEU A 204 14.49 8.97 4.64
N HIS A 205 14.79 9.16 5.93
CA HIS A 205 16.08 9.74 6.38
C HIS A 205 17.26 8.88 5.90
N ALA A 206 17.18 7.56 6.05
CA ALA A 206 18.24 6.65 5.62
C ALA A 206 18.39 6.61 4.09
N VAL A 207 17.29 6.59 3.33
CA VAL A 207 17.30 6.67 1.86
C VAL A 207 17.98 7.95 1.38
N VAL A 208 17.65 9.10 1.96
CA VAL A 208 18.28 10.38 1.61
C VAL A 208 19.76 10.37 1.94
N GLY A 209 20.15 9.84 3.10
CA GLY A 209 21.57 9.68 3.46
C GLY A 209 22.34 8.84 2.44
N ASP A 210 21.79 7.69 2.04
CA ASP A 210 22.41 6.80 1.04
C ASP A 210 22.50 7.47 -0.34
N VAL A 211 21.43 8.15 -0.79
CA VAL A 211 21.43 8.87 -2.07
C VAL A 211 22.48 9.97 -2.10
N LEU A 212 22.57 10.79 -1.03
CA LEU A 212 23.57 11.86 -0.93
C LEU A 212 25.00 11.32 -0.81
N ALA A 213 25.18 10.12 -0.24
CA ALA A 213 26.46 9.42 -0.21
C ALA A 213 26.82 8.74 -1.55
N GLY A 214 25.96 8.83 -2.57
CA GLY A 214 26.20 8.24 -3.88
C GLY A 214 26.00 6.72 -3.93
N ILE A 215 25.24 6.15 -2.99
CA ILE A 215 24.90 4.73 -3.02
C ILE A 215 24.03 4.42 -4.26
N PRO A 216 24.36 3.38 -5.05
CA PRO A 216 23.61 3.08 -6.27
C PRO A 216 22.14 2.74 -6.02
N ALA A 217 21.27 3.16 -6.95
CA ALA A 217 19.83 2.85 -6.90
C ALA A 217 19.49 1.35 -6.72
N PRO A 218 20.22 0.39 -7.31
CA PRO A 218 20.04 -1.04 -7.03
C PRO A 218 20.12 -1.44 -5.55
N VAL A 219 21.05 -0.83 -4.81
CA VAL A 219 21.25 -1.08 -3.37
C VAL A 219 20.13 -0.45 -2.55
N VAL A 220 19.75 0.79 -2.88
CA VAL A 220 18.61 1.48 -2.26
C VAL A 220 17.30 0.69 -2.49
N ALA A 221 17.12 0.15 -3.70
CA ALA A 221 16.00 -0.73 -4.03
C ALA A 221 15.99 -1.96 -3.14
N ALA A 222 17.10 -2.67 -3.03
CA ALA A 222 17.19 -3.88 -2.21
C ALA A 222 16.87 -3.60 -0.73
N ARG A 223 17.48 -2.57 -0.15
CA ARG A 223 17.24 -2.16 1.24
C ARG A 223 15.80 -1.78 1.52
N PHE A 224 15.14 -1.12 0.57
CA PHE A 224 13.73 -0.75 0.67
C PHE A 224 12.80 -1.97 0.61
N HIS A 225 13.00 -2.87 -0.38
CA HIS A 225 12.17 -4.08 -0.49
C HIS A 225 12.34 -5.00 0.73
N ASN A 226 13.58 -5.15 1.21
CA ASN A 226 13.88 -5.88 2.44
C ASN A 226 13.17 -5.25 3.66
N ALA A 227 13.14 -3.92 3.77
CA ALA A 227 12.44 -3.22 4.86
C ALA A 227 10.93 -3.51 4.88
N VAL A 228 10.29 -3.53 3.71
CA VAL A 228 8.85 -3.85 3.60
C VAL A 228 8.60 -5.32 3.96
N ALA A 229 9.44 -6.25 3.50
CA ALA A 229 9.32 -7.67 3.82
C ALA A 229 9.53 -7.94 5.33
N ASP A 230 10.48 -7.24 5.97
CA ASP A 230 10.73 -7.32 7.41
C ASP A 230 9.56 -6.72 8.23
N LEU A 231 9.00 -5.60 7.79
CA LEU A 231 7.80 -5.00 8.40
C LEU A 231 6.63 -6.00 8.41
N ILE A 232 6.36 -6.65 7.28
CA ILE A 232 5.30 -7.67 7.15
C ILE A 232 5.53 -8.79 8.18
N LEU A 233 6.76 -9.34 8.23
CA LEU A 233 7.10 -10.39 9.18
C LEU A 233 6.91 -9.96 10.65
N HIS A 234 7.35 -8.75 11.00
CA HIS A 234 7.26 -8.25 12.37
C HIS A 234 5.81 -8.07 12.82
N ILE A 235 4.98 -7.47 11.98
CA ILE A 235 3.55 -7.28 12.27
C ILE A 235 2.84 -8.65 12.33
N SER A 236 3.14 -9.57 11.41
CA SER A 236 2.58 -10.94 11.42
C SER A 236 2.90 -11.68 12.72
N ARG A 237 4.16 -11.62 13.18
CA ARG A 237 4.59 -12.26 14.45
C ARG A 237 3.85 -11.69 15.64
N TRP A 238 3.66 -10.38 15.68
CA TRP A 238 2.92 -9.74 16.75
C TRP A 238 1.44 -10.13 16.73
N LEU A 239 0.76 -10.05 15.59
CA LEU A 239 -0.65 -10.45 15.46
C LEU A 239 -0.87 -11.92 15.79
N ARG A 240 0.06 -12.81 15.39
CA ARG A 240 0.02 -14.22 15.80
C ARG A 240 0.05 -14.37 17.32
N LYS A 241 0.92 -13.61 18.00
CA LYS A 241 1.04 -13.66 19.47
C LYS A 241 -0.22 -13.12 20.16
N GLN A 242 -0.85 -12.07 19.62
CA GLN A 242 -2.02 -11.45 20.24
C GLN A 242 -3.32 -12.23 19.97
N GLU A 243 -3.46 -12.80 18.78
CA GLU A 243 -4.76 -13.32 18.29
C GLU A 243 -4.72 -14.80 17.90
N GLY A 244 -3.56 -15.46 18.02
CA GLY A 244 -3.42 -16.88 17.67
C GLY A 244 -3.52 -17.17 16.17
N LEU A 245 -3.39 -16.15 15.31
CA LEU A 245 -3.52 -16.27 13.86
C LEU A 245 -2.22 -16.81 13.23
N ASN A 246 -2.32 -17.81 12.36
CA ASN A 246 -1.18 -18.34 11.60
C ASN A 246 -1.26 -18.13 10.09
N GLN A 247 -2.42 -17.68 9.58
CA GLN A 247 -2.63 -17.43 8.16
C GLN A 247 -2.37 -15.97 7.83
N VAL A 248 -1.53 -15.74 6.81
CA VAL A 248 -1.19 -14.42 6.29
C VAL A 248 -1.63 -14.32 4.83
N ALA A 249 -2.52 -13.38 4.52
CA ALA A 249 -2.98 -13.08 3.17
C ALA A 249 -2.22 -11.88 2.61
N LEU A 250 -1.62 -12.03 1.43
CA LEU A 250 -0.92 -10.96 0.71
C LEU A 250 -1.72 -10.59 -0.54
N SER A 251 -2.21 -9.35 -0.61
CA SER A 251 -3.11 -8.87 -1.67
C SER A 251 -2.96 -7.36 -1.92
N GLY A 252 -3.52 -6.86 -3.02
CA GLY A 252 -3.30 -5.49 -3.50
C GLY A 252 -2.18 -5.40 -4.54
N GLY A 253 -2.23 -4.37 -5.39
CA GLY A 253 -1.37 -4.22 -6.56
C GLY A 253 0.14 -4.23 -6.27
N VAL A 254 0.58 -3.85 -5.06
CA VAL A 254 2.00 -3.87 -4.70
C VAL A 254 2.57 -5.29 -4.69
N PHE A 255 1.76 -6.32 -4.41
CA PHE A 255 2.22 -7.72 -4.47
C PHE A 255 2.29 -8.30 -5.90
N GLN A 256 2.08 -7.48 -6.94
CA GLN A 256 2.54 -7.81 -8.29
C GLN A 256 4.07 -7.72 -8.41
N ASN A 257 4.74 -7.04 -7.48
CA ASN A 257 6.18 -7.03 -7.34
C ASN A 257 6.66 -8.42 -6.90
N VAL A 258 7.22 -9.16 -7.86
CA VAL A 258 7.62 -10.57 -7.69
C VAL A 258 8.76 -10.66 -6.68
N THR A 259 9.65 -9.67 -6.68
CA THR A 259 10.83 -9.63 -5.81
C THR A 259 10.41 -9.46 -4.34
N LEU A 260 9.55 -8.49 -4.05
CA LEU A 260 8.95 -8.28 -2.74
C LEU A 260 8.18 -9.52 -2.29
N LEU A 261 7.37 -10.10 -3.18
CA LEU A 261 6.57 -11.27 -2.87
C LEU A 261 7.47 -12.46 -2.47
N GLN A 262 8.51 -12.76 -3.25
CA GLN A 262 9.46 -13.84 -2.94
C GLN A 262 10.19 -13.61 -1.61
N GLN A 263 10.69 -12.38 -1.40
CA GLN A 263 11.36 -11.98 -0.16
C GLN A 263 10.45 -12.10 1.06
N THR A 264 9.17 -11.75 0.92
CA THR A 264 8.16 -11.83 1.98
C THR A 264 7.80 -13.29 2.26
N LEU A 265 7.55 -14.09 1.22
CA LEU A 265 7.23 -15.51 1.33
C LEU A 265 8.35 -16.27 2.06
N HIS A 266 9.60 -16.05 1.66
CA HIS A 266 10.75 -16.68 2.31
C HIS A 266 10.77 -16.44 3.83
N ARG A 267 10.61 -15.17 4.23
CA ARG A 267 10.59 -14.75 5.64
C ARG A 267 9.41 -15.34 6.43
N LEU A 268 8.22 -15.31 5.85
CA LEU A 268 7.00 -15.82 6.50
C LEU A 268 7.02 -17.34 6.64
N TYR A 269 7.43 -18.08 5.60
CA TYR A 269 7.56 -19.53 5.67
C TYR A 269 8.64 -19.97 6.67
N ALA A 270 9.80 -19.29 6.69
CA ALA A 270 10.84 -19.54 7.68
C ALA A 270 10.35 -19.30 9.13
N ALA A 271 9.35 -18.44 9.31
CA ALA A 271 8.71 -18.17 10.60
C ALA A 271 7.47 -19.04 10.90
N GLY A 272 7.16 -20.02 10.03
CA GLY A 272 6.08 -21.00 10.22
C GLY A 272 4.67 -20.49 9.92
N PHE A 273 4.52 -19.42 9.12
CA PHE A 273 3.21 -18.94 8.70
C PHE A 273 2.68 -19.72 7.49
N ASP A 274 1.36 -19.88 7.44
CA ASP A 274 0.65 -20.32 6.26
C ASP A 274 0.31 -19.09 5.41
N VAL A 275 0.91 -18.95 4.23
CA VAL A 275 0.76 -17.74 3.40
C VAL A 275 -0.21 -17.99 2.25
N LEU A 276 -1.15 -17.07 2.07
CA LEU A 276 -2.14 -17.06 1.01
C LEU A 276 -1.75 -16.00 -0.02
N THR A 277 -1.58 -16.43 -1.27
CA THR A 277 -1.28 -15.57 -2.41
C THR A 277 -2.25 -15.87 -3.55
N HIS A 278 -2.36 -14.93 -4.47
CA HIS A 278 -3.15 -15.06 -5.69
C HIS A 278 -2.47 -15.95 -6.74
N ARG A 279 -3.26 -16.68 -7.53
CA ARG A 279 -2.80 -17.49 -8.67
C ARG A 279 -3.80 -17.51 -9.83
N LEU A 280 -5.10 -17.50 -9.55
CA LEU A 280 -6.19 -17.57 -10.51
C LEU A 280 -6.77 -16.20 -10.83
N VAL A 281 -6.92 -15.34 -9.82
CA VAL A 281 -7.28 -13.92 -10.01
C VAL A 281 -6.06 -13.05 -9.73
N PRO A 282 -5.95 -11.83 -10.29
CA PRO A 282 -4.79 -10.99 -10.02
C PRO A 282 -4.89 -10.34 -8.63
N PRO A 283 -3.75 -10.04 -7.98
CA PRO A 283 -3.74 -9.34 -6.70
C PRO A 283 -4.15 -7.87 -6.79
N ASN A 284 -4.21 -7.29 -7.99
CA ASN A 284 -4.68 -5.93 -8.23
C ASN A 284 -6.20 -5.86 -8.38
N ASP A 285 -6.72 -4.68 -8.71
CA ASP A 285 -8.15 -4.39 -8.84
C ASP A 285 -8.92 -5.33 -9.79
N GLY A 286 -8.23 -6.02 -10.70
CA GLY A 286 -8.86 -7.06 -11.54
C GLY A 286 -9.43 -8.24 -10.72
N GLY A 287 -8.90 -8.50 -9.53
CA GLY A 287 -9.38 -9.56 -8.62
C GLY A 287 -10.41 -9.09 -7.59
N LEU A 288 -10.70 -7.79 -7.53
CA LEU A 288 -11.50 -7.19 -6.47
C LEU A 288 -12.96 -7.69 -6.46
N ALA A 289 -13.53 -7.93 -7.64
CA ALA A 289 -14.91 -8.39 -7.80
C ALA A 289 -15.18 -9.76 -7.12
N LEU A 290 -14.19 -10.66 -7.08
CA LEU A 290 -14.31 -11.94 -6.37
C LEU A 290 -14.49 -11.71 -4.87
N GLY A 291 -13.64 -10.85 -4.28
CA GLY A 291 -13.74 -10.46 -2.87
C GLY A 291 -15.07 -9.80 -2.54
N GLN A 292 -15.53 -8.87 -3.38
CA GLN A 292 -16.82 -8.21 -3.23
C GLN A 292 -17.98 -9.21 -3.28
N ALA A 293 -17.92 -10.21 -4.18
CA ALA A 293 -18.96 -11.22 -4.31
C ALA A 293 -19.08 -12.11 -3.06
N VAL A 294 -17.96 -12.59 -2.50
CA VAL A 294 -18.00 -13.45 -1.31
C VAL A 294 -18.44 -12.68 -0.06
N VAL A 295 -17.92 -11.46 0.16
CA VAL A 295 -18.36 -10.62 1.28
C VAL A 295 -19.84 -10.26 1.14
N GLY A 296 -20.26 -9.86 -0.07
CA GLY A 296 -21.65 -9.54 -0.37
C GLY A 296 -22.60 -10.71 -0.12
N SER A 297 -22.18 -11.94 -0.42
CA SER A 297 -22.97 -13.15 -0.17
C SER A 297 -23.18 -13.42 1.33
N CYS A 298 -22.15 -13.19 2.15
CA CYS A 298 -22.23 -13.33 3.59
C CYS A 298 -23.19 -12.29 4.19
N CYS A 299 -23.03 -11.01 3.84
CA CYS A 299 -23.89 -9.94 4.36
C CYS A 299 -25.37 -10.10 3.96
N ALA A 300 -25.64 -10.60 2.75
CA ALA A 300 -27.02 -10.84 2.30
C ALA A 300 -27.73 -11.94 3.11
N ALA A 301 -27.01 -12.98 3.53
CA ALA A 301 -27.56 -14.09 4.32
C ALA A 301 -27.98 -13.70 5.75
N GLN A 302 -27.55 -12.54 6.27
CA GLN A 302 -28.01 -11.99 7.56
C GLN A 302 -29.30 -11.17 7.46
N SER A 303 -29.67 -10.73 6.24
CA SER A 303 -30.84 -9.87 6.02
C SER A 303 -32.12 -10.64 5.68
N THR A 304 -32.06 -11.98 5.71
CA THR A 304 -33.15 -12.92 5.43
C THR A 304 -33.41 -13.79 6.64
#